data_AF-A0A9X8YQE9-F1
#
_entry.id   AF-A0A9X8YQE9-F1
#
_cell.length_a   1.000
_cell.length_b   1.000
_cell.length_c   1.000
_cell.angle_alpha   90.00
_cell.angle_beta   90.00
_cell.angle_gamma   90.00
#
_symmetry.space_group_name_H-M   'P 1'
#
loop_
_entity.id
_entity.type
_entity.pdbx_description
1 polymer ?
#
loop_
_entity_poly.entity_id
_entity_poly.type
_entity_poly.pdbx_seq_one_letter_code
_entity_poly.pdbx_strand_id
1 'polypeptide(L)'
;RPYAEWVVQEQLPVVLVVGIKLGCVSHALLTAQSIINDGLPLLGWVANRINPGLAHYAETIAALQQRISAPLLGEIPYLPRAEQRELAHYLDISTLL
;
A
#
# COMPACT_ATOMS: atom_id res chain seq x y z
N ARG A 1 1.75 -20.91 6.31
CA ARG A 1 1.29 -19.48 6.30
C ARG A 1 -0.09 -19.48 5.66
N PRO A 2 -1.17 -19.83 6.39
CA PRO A 2 -2.40 -20.31 5.75
C PRO A 2 -3.02 -19.29 4.79
N TYR A 3 -3.03 -18.00 5.15
CA TYR A 3 -3.58 -16.95 4.27
C TYR A 3 -2.72 -16.70 3.03
N ALA A 4 -1.40 -16.58 3.18
CA ALA A 4 -0.51 -16.35 2.04
C ALA A 4 -0.53 -17.54 1.06
N GLU A 5 -0.56 -18.76 1.59
CA GLU A 5 -0.67 -19.99 0.79
C GLU A 5 -2.00 -20.03 0.02
N TRP A 6 -3.11 -19.66 0.65
CA TRP A 6 -4.41 -19.60 -0.03
C TRP A 6 -4.43 -18.55 -1.14
N VAL A 7 -3.91 -17.34 -0.91
CA VAL A 7 -3.81 -16.29 -1.94
C VAL A 7 -2.98 -16.77 -3.13
N VAL A 8 -1.89 -17.50 -2.89
CA VAL A 8 -1.07 -18.12 -3.94
C VAL A 8 -1.84 -19.22 -4.68
N GLN A 9 -2.53 -20.11 -3.96
CA GLN A 9 -3.33 -21.18 -4.57
C GLN A 9 -4.44 -20.63 -5.48
N GLU A 10 -5.12 -19.58 -5.05
CA GLU A 10 -6.20 -18.93 -5.79
C GLU A 10 -5.70 -17.89 -6.81
N GLN A 11 -4.39 -17.65 -6.90
CA GLN A 11 -3.77 -16.67 -7.81
C GLN A 11 -4.40 -15.26 -7.70
N LEU A 12 -4.70 -14.84 -6.47
CA LEU A 12 -5.41 -13.59 -6.26
C LEU A 12 -4.48 -12.38 -6.47
N PRO A 13 -4.88 -11.39 -7.27
CA PRO A 13 -4.17 -10.13 -7.34
C PRO A 13 -4.17 -9.40 -6.00
N VAL A 14 -3.07 -8.74 -5.68
CA VAL A 14 -2.84 -8.10 -4.38
C VAL A 14 -2.79 -6.59 -4.51
N VAL A 15 -3.44 -5.90 -3.58
CA VAL A 15 -3.25 -4.48 -3.31
C VAL A 15 -2.58 -4.34 -1.94
N LEU A 16 -1.47 -3.60 -1.88
CA LEU A 16 -0.72 -3.38 -0.64
C LEU A 16 -1.13 -2.07 0.04
N VAL A 17 -1.62 -2.13 1.28
CA VAL A 17 -1.88 -0.92 2.08
C VAL A 17 -0.69 -0.63 2.99
N VAL A 18 -0.05 0.51 2.81
CA VAL A 18 1.12 0.93 3.60
C VAL A 18 0.70 1.99 4.60
N GLY A 19 0.71 1.64 5.89
CA GLY A 19 0.59 2.63 6.97
C GLY A 19 1.85 3.47 7.06
N ILE A 20 1.76 4.75 6.66
CA ILE A 20 2.89 5.67 6.59
C ILE A 20 3.31 6.13 7.99
N LYS A 21 4.45 5.60 8.44
CA LYS A 21 5.11 5.89 9.72
C LYS A 21 6.61 5.55 9.60
N LEU A 22 7.39 5.89 10.62
CA LEU A 22 8.78 5.44 10.69
C LEU A 22 8.88 3.91 10.58
N GLY A 23 9.80 3.43 9.75
CA GLY A 23 10.00 2.01 9.46
C GLY A 23 9.11 1.43 8.35
N CYS A 24 8.10 2.17 7.86
CA CYS A 24 7.19 1.64 6.83
C CYS A 24 7.89 1.29 5.51
N VAL A 25 8.98 1.98 5.16
CA VAL A 25 9.76 1.72 3.94
C VAL A 25 10.26 0.28 3.91
N SER A 26 10.89 -0.18 4.98
CA SER A 26 11.41 -1.55 5.03
C SER A 26 10.27 -2.58 4.93
N HIS A 27 9.20 -2.41 5.70
CA HIS A 27 8.06 -3.33 5.66
C HIS A 27 7.41 -3.37 4.27
N ALA A 28 7.14 -2.21 3.67
CA ALA A 28 6.49 -2.14 2.36
C ALA A 28 7.32 -2.84 1.28
N LEU A 29 8.65 -2.62 1.26
CA LEU A 29 9.54 -3.25 0.28
C LEU A 29 9.68 -4.75 0.50
N LEU A 30 9.79 -5.20 1.75
CA LEU A 30 9.85 -6.64 2.07
C LEU A 30 8.53 -7.34 1.70
N THR A 31 7.39 -6.72 1.97
CA THR A 31 6.08 -7.28 1.61
C THR A 31 5.87 -7.29 0.10
N ALA A 32 6.18 -6.19 -0.61
CA ALA A 32 6.08 -6.12 -2.06
C ALA A 32 6.97 -7.17 -2.74
N GLN A 33 8.21 -7.33 -2.27
CA GLN A 33 9.11 -8.35 -2.80
C GLN A 33 8.61 -9.77 -2.52
N SER A 34 8.02 -10.03 -1.35
CA SER A 34 7.43 -11.35 -1.05
C SER A 34 6.28 -11.67 -1.99
N ILE A 35 5.35 -10.74 -2.21
CA ILE A 35 4.22 -10.91 -3.13
C ILE A 35 4.72 -11.25 -4.54
N ILE A 36 5.69 -10.48 -5.04
CA ILE A 36 6.28 -10.71 -6.37
C ILE A 36 7.00 -12.05 -6.45
N ASN A 37 7.77 -12.42 -5.41
CA ASN A 37 8.49 -13.70 -5.35
C ASN A 37 7.55 -14.90 -5.27
N ASP A 38 6.38 -14.72 -4.67
CA ASP A 38 5.31 -15.72 -4.61
C ASP A 38 4.56 -15.84 -5.95
N GLY A 39 4.97 -15.08 -6.98
CA GLY A 39 4.42 -15.14 -8.34
C GLY A 39 3.09 -14.39 -8.51
N LEU A 40 2.69 -13.58 -7.53
CA LEU A 40 1.40 -12.89 -7.53
C LEU A 40 1.49 -11.50 -8.16
N PRO A 41 0.44 -11.04 -8.87
CA PRO A 41 0.38 -9.68 -9.38
C PRO A 41 0.11 -8.68 -8.24
N LEU A 42 1.07 -7.78 -8.00
CA LEU A 42 0.87 -6.61 -7.15
C LEU A 42 0.27 -5.48 -8.00
N LEU A 43 -1.06 -5.33 -7.96
CA LEU A 43 -1.76 -4.39 -8.84
C LEU A 43 -1.55 -2.92 -8.47
N GLY A 44 -1.19 -2.65 -7.21
CA GLY A 44 -0.99 -1.30 -6.72
C GLY A 44 -0.84 -1.26 -5.22
N TRP A 45 -0.63 -0.04 -4.71
CA TRP A 45 -0.54 0.19 -3.28
C TRP A 45 -1.22 1.49 -2.87
N VAL A 46 -1.63 1.55 -1.61
CA VAL A 46 -2.29 2.71 -1.00
C VAL A 46 -1.42 3.23 0.12
N ALA A 47 -1.14 4.54 0.12
CA ALA A 47 -0.49 5.20 1.23
C ALA A 47 -1.54 5.66 2.24
N ASN A 48 -1.53 5.08 3.45
CA ASN A 48 -2.44 5.49 4.52
C ASN A 48 -1.67 6.28 5.59
N ARG A 49 -1.92 7.59 5.72
CA ARG A 49 -1.25 8.41 6.73
C ARG A 49 -1.86 8.18 8.11
N ILE A 50 -1.28 7.25 8.85
CA ILE A 50 -1.73 6.88 10.21
C ILE A 50 -1.16 7.76 11.32
N ASN A 51 -0.11 8.53 11.04
CA ASN A 51 0.52 9.44 11.99
C ASN A 51 0.64 10.86 11.37
N PRO A 52 0.01 11.90 11.97
CA PRO A 52 0.12 13.25 11.44
C PRO A 52 1.52 13.85 11.66
N GLY A 53 2.27 13.38 12.66
CA GLY A 53 3.57 13.93 13.09
C GLY A 53 4.80 13.32 12.41
N LEU A 54 4.64 12.55 11.33
CA LEU A 54 5.79 12.02 10.60
C LEU A 54 6.55 13.15 9.90
N ALA A 55 7.79 13.40 10.32
CA ALA A 55 8.73 14.22 9.56
C ALA A 55 9.04 13.54 8.21
N HIS A 56 9.17 14.32 7.15
CA HIS A 56 9.54 13.82 5.81
C HIS A 56 8.52 12.88 5.15
N TYR A 57 7.23 13.19 5.27
CA TYR A 57 6.17 12.41 4.62
C TYR A 57 6.37 12.35 3.10
N ALA A 58 6.61 13.50 2.46
CA ALA A 58 6.78 13.58 1.00
C ALA A 58 7.97 12.75 0.50
N GLU A 59 9.10 12.80 1.20
CA GLU A 59 10.29 12.01 0.88
C GLU A 59 10.05 10.52 1.10
N THR A 60 9.26 10.16 2.12
CA THR A 60 8.86 8.76 2.36
C THR A 60 8.00 8.24 1.22
N ILE A 61 7.00 9.01 0.77
CA ILE A 61 6.15 8.63 -0.37
C ILE A 61 6.96 8.51 -1.65
N ALA A 62 7.82 9.49 -1.96
CA ALA A 62 8.69 9.46 -3.14
C ALA A 62 9.60 8.22 -3.12
N ALA A 63 10.19 7.90 -1.97
CA ALA A 63 11.05 6.74 -1.79
C ALA A 63 10.30 5.40 -2.00
N LEU A 64 9.02 5.33 -1.62
CA LEU A 64 8.17 4.16 -1.85
C LEU A 64 7.76 4.07 -3.32
N GLN A 65 7.30 5.16 -3.93
CA GLN A 65 6.92 5.22 -5.34
C GLN A 65 8.07 4.80 -6.28
N GLN A 66 9.31 5.14 -5.94
CA GLN A 66 10.49 4.75 -6.74
C GLN A 66 10.87 3.27 -6.63
N ARG A 67 10.42 2.57 -5.58
CA ARG A 67 10.95 1.25 -5.21
C ARG A 67 9.89 0.15 -5.18
N ILE A 68 8.61 0.49 -5.04
CA ILE A 68 7.50 -0.45 -5.21
C ILE A 68 7.18 -0.51 -6.69
N SER A 69 7.37 -1.67 -7.31
CA SER A 69 7.05 -1.92 -8.72
C SER A 69 5.54 -2.10 -8.95
N ALA A 70 4.74 -1.14 -8.50
CA ALA A 70 3.28 -1.10 -8.68
C ALA A 70 2.77 0.35 -8.53
N PRO A 71 1.66 0.72 -9.20
CA PRO A 71 1.14 2.09 -9.13
C PRO A 71 0.67 2.46 -7.72
N LEU A 72 0.89 3.73 -7.35
CA LEU A 72 0.23 4.33 -6.19
C LEU A 72 -1.23 4.60 -6.57
N LEU A 73 -2.15 3.88 -5.91
CA LEU A 73 -3.58 4.01 -6.14
C LEU A 73 -4.18 5.21 -5.40
N GLY A 74 -3.47 5.77 -4.42
CA GLY A 74 -3.96 6.93 -3.69
C GLY A 74 -3.29 7.14 -2.35
N GLU A 75 -3.45 8.36 -1.82
CA GLU A 75 -2.98 8.77 -0.52
C GLU A 75 -4.16 9.17 0.36
N ILE A 76 -4.40 8.41 1.43
CA ILE A 76 -5.41 8.72 2.43
C ILE A 76 -4.75 9.60 3.49
N PRO A 77 -5.20 10.86 3.68
CA PRO A 77 -4.64 11.75 4.68
C PRO A 77 -4.97 11.27 6.10
N TYR A 78 -4.32 11.86 7.10
CA TYR A 78 -4.66 11.57 8.49
C TYR A 78 -6.06 12.11 8.80
N LEU A 79 -6.99 11.21 9.11
CA LEU A 79 -8.39 11.53 9.37
C LEU A 79 -8.81 10.97 10.73
N PRO A 80 -9.17 11.83 11.72
CA PRO A 80 -9.83 11.35 12.93
C PRO A 80 -11.22 10.81 12.57
N ARG A 81 -11.56 9.64 13.12
CA ARG A 81 -12.82 8.91 12.86
C ARG A 81 -13.03 8.61 11.38
N ALA A 82 -12.03 8.01 10.74
CA ALA A 82 -12.05 7.70 9.31
C ALA A 82 -13.24 6.80 8.90
N GLU A 83 -13.75 5.98 9.82
CA GLU A 83 -14.93 5.13 9.65
C GLU A 83 -16.24 5.90 9.42
N GLN A 84 -16.26 7.21 9.69
CA GLN A 84 -17.41 8.09 9.50
C GLN A 84 -17.26 8.99 8.26
N ARG A 85 -16.24 8.74 7.42
CA ARG A 85 -15.89 9.60 6.28
C ARG A 85 -16.00 8.82 4.97
N GLU A 86 -16.38 9.52 3.92
CA GLU A 86 -16.23 9.02 2.55
C GLU A 86 -14.75 9.05 2.18
N LEU A 87 -14.14 7.90 1.90
CA LEU A 87 -12.70 7.78 1.59
C LEU A 87 -12.40 7.46 0.13
N ALA A 88 -13.42 7.01 -0.62
CA ALA A 88 -13.24 6.52 -1.99
C ALA A 88 -12.62 7.58 -2.93
N HIS A 89 -12.87 8.86 -2.68
CA HIS A 89 -12.33 9.97 -3.48
C HIS A 89 -10.81 10.16 -3.36
N TYR A 90 -10.15 9.50 -2.39
CA TYR A 90 -8.69 9.47 -2.29
C TYR A 90 -8.05 8.38 -3.15
N LEU A 91 -8.85 7.50 -3.76
CA LEU A 91 -8.38 6.33 -4.50
C LEU A 91 -8.72 6.46 -5.98
N ASP A 92 -7.72 6.29 -6.82
CA ASP A 92 -7.84 6.15 -8.26
C ASP A 92 -7.64 4.68 -8.67
N ILE A 93 -8.76 4.01 -8.92
CA ILE A 93 -8.80 2.61 -9.35
C ILE A 93 -8.81 2.46 -10.89
N SER A 94 -8.74 3.56 -11.64
CA SER A 94 -8.72 3.49 -13.11
C SER A 94 -7.50 2.73 -13.64
N THR A 95 -6.42 2.68 -12.84
CA THR A 95 -5.19 1.91 -13.11
C THR A 95 -5.34 0.41 -12.92
N LEU A 96 -6.47 -0.07 -12.38
CA LEU A 96 -6.77 -1.48 -12.13
C LEU A 96 -7.69 -2.12 -13.18
N LEU A 97 -8.26 -1.31 -14.08
CA LEU A 97 -9.18 -1.73 -15.15
C LEU A 97 -8.43 -2.00 -16.46
#